data_AF-A0A061J607-F1
#
_entry.id   AF-A0A061J607-F1
#
_cell.length_a   1.000
_cell.length_b   1.000
_cell.length_c   1.000
_cell.angle_alpha   90.00
_cell.angle_beta   90.00
_cell.angle_gamma   90.00
#
_symmetry.space_group_name_H-M   'P 1'
#
loop_
_entity.id
_entity.type
_entity.pdbx_description
1 polymer ?
#
loop_
_entity_poly.entity_id
_entity_poly.type
_entity_poly.pdbx_seq_one_letter_code
_entity_poly.pdbx_strand_id
1 'polypeptide(L)'
;MSLNNSNAAAAISNRSDSECVEREIAPMYVSLSHTASLPPGDYVRVIALCGSGYFSRDESPLLKTISADGSWNSGGRRQNSTEPLETKPDRFDFALHLRGARHCRLLDTILDGYDLQMSAVDYNAATDVEENRANGGEKAALGDLPSVVLPQATSQGCKMLFRYLDMITTRVPTTISKPLRAPLDELIQPWEMNFLLHDCMDETTSRAIAQQLGGANGVRAKGNKAAGDTVMAYYSAIVNNAPGSLSLLLELAMISDFLIVEPLRQLTCAFLASLALGASSEAELLRLCGVSRPMKEEELEPLYAQFPFLHLDPTDGL
;
A
#
# COMPACT_ATOMS: atom_id res chain seq x y z
N MET A 1 -53.50 32.35 40.24
CA MET A 1 -54.82 31.69 40.20
C MET A 1 -54.69 30.45 39.34
N SER A 2 -54.76 29.27 39.98
CA SER A 2 -55.34 27.98 39.53
C SER A 2 -56.48 28.16 38.50
N LEU A 3 -56.82 27.35 37.49
CA LEU A 3 -56.57 25.98 36.98
C LEU A 3 -56.88 26.06 35.44
N ASN A 4 -56.66 25.12 34.52
CA ASN A 4 -57.15 23.73 34.50
C ASN A 4 -56.70 22.98 33.23
N ASN A 5 -56.60 21.66 33.38
CA ASN A 5 -56.33 20.63 32.37
C ASN A 5 -57.31 20.62 31.18
N SER A 6 -56.82 20.15 30.03
CA SER A 6 -57.62 19.34 29.10
C SER A 6 -56.71 18.37 28.34
N ASN A 7 -56.76 17.11 28.76
CA ASN A 7 -56.23 15.96 28.04
C ASN A 7 -57.02 15.78 26.72
N ALA A 8 -56.30 15.62 25.61
CA ALA A 8 -56.84 15.00 24.41
C ALA A 8 -55.83 13.97 23.91
N ALA A 9 -56.16 12.70 24.16
CA ALA A 9 -55.51 11.54 23.58
C ALA A 9 -55.82 11.49 22.08
N ALA A 10 -54.82 11.26 21.24
CA ALA A 10 -55.04 10.89 19.85
C ALA A 10 -53.93 9.95 19.35
N ALA A 11 -54.37 8.73 19.06
CA ALA A 11 -53.88 7.81 18.04
C ALA A 11 -52.38 7.41 18.08
N ILE A 12 -52.12 6.29 18.76
CA ILE A 12 -51.01 5.40 18.46
C ILE A 12 -51.24 4.84 17.05
N SER A 13 -50.54 5.42 16.07
CA SER A 13 -50.37 4.81 14.76
C SER A 13 -49.34 3.69 14.92
N ASN A 14 -49.81 2.44 14.89
CA ASN A 14 -48.97 1.25 14.74
C ASN A 14 -48.17 1.36 13.44
N ARG A 15 -46.98 1.97 13.51
CA ARG A 15 -45.97 1.85 12.48
C ARG A 15 -45.30 0.51 12.75
N SER A 16 -45.52 -0.44 11.85
CA SER A 16 -44.77 -1.69 11.81
C SER A 16 -43.28 -1.36 11.84
N ASP A 17 -42.62 -1.68 12.94
CA ASP A 17 -41.18 -1.79 13.02
C ASP A 17 -40.75 -2.89 12.05
N SER A 18 -40.52 -2.49 10.79
CA SER A 18 -39.67 -3.26 9.91
C SER A 18 -38.29 -3.19 10.51
N GLU A 19 -37.93 -4.24 11.26
CA GLU A 19 -36.55 -4.55 11.63
C GLU A 19 -35.71 -4.49 10.36
N CYS A 20 -35.06 -3.35 10.14
CA CYS A 20 -33.98 -3.23 9.20
C CYS A 20 -32.87 -4.10 9.77
N VAL A 21 -32.84 -5.38 9.35
CA VAL A 21 -31.70 -6.25 9.58
C VAL A 21 -30.53 -5.54 8.89
N GLU A 22 -29.71 -4.84 9.68
CA GLU A 22 -28.42 -4.33 9.24
C GLU A 22 -27.65 -5.53 8.70
N ARG A 23 -27.64 -5.68 7.37
CA ARG A 23 -26.83 -6.70 6.72
C ARG A 23 -25.39 -6.35 7.02
N GLU A 24 -24.76 -7.19 7.84
CA GLU A 24 -23.35 -7.07 8.18
C GLU A 24 -22.54 -6.96 6.89
N ILE A 25 -21.84 -5.84 6.72
CA ILE A 25 -21.04 -5.57 5.53
C ILE A 25 -19.89 -6.58 5.53
N ALA A 26 -19.80 -7.40 4.49
CA ALA A 26 -18.74 -8.42 4.36
C ALA A 26 -17.34 -7.81 4.57
N PRO A 27 -16.35 -8.52 5.11
CA PRO A 27 -15.03 -7.93 5.34
C PRO A 27 -14.33 -7.59 4.02
N MET A 28 -13.52 -6.52 4.03
CA MET A 28 -12.74 -6.10 2.84
C MET A 28 -11.80 -7.20 2.36
N TYR A 29 -11.17 -7.93 3.29
CA TYR A 29 -10.34 -9.07 2.95
C TYR A 29 -10.40 -10.16 4.00
N VAL A 30 -10.03 -11.38 3.60
CA VAL A 30 -9.85 -12.53 4.49
C VAL A 30 -8.51 -13.18 4.15
N SER A 31 -7.68 -13.47 5.16
CA SER A 31 -6.47 -14.28 4.96
C SER A 31 -6.84 -15.75 4.75
N LEU A 32 -6.23 -16.38 3.75
CA LEU A 32 -6.52 -17.75 3.35
C LEU A 32 -5.30 -18.64 3.57
N SER A 33 -5.55 -19.93 3.78
CA SER A 33 -4.53 -20.94 3.51
C SER A 33 -4.40 -21.17 2.00
N HIS A 34 -3.26 -21.71 1.54
CA HIS A 34 -2.97 -21.90 0.11
C HIS A 34 -3.99 -22.75 -0.65
N THR A 35 -4.72 -23.61 0.06
CA THR A 35 -5.70 -24.54 -0.52
C THR A 35 -7.14 -24.23 -0.12
N ALA A 36 -7.37 -23.21 0.71
CA ALA A 36 -8.74 -22.82 1.09
C ALA A 36 -9.50 -22.34 -0.15
N SER A 37 -10.77 -22.70 -0.27
CA SER A 37 -11.67 -22.09 -1.26
C SER A 37 -11.89 -20.61 -0.95
N LEU A 38 -12.30 -19.83 -1.96
CA LEU A 38 -12.76 -18.46 -1.70
C LEU A 38 -14.05 -18.50 -0.87
N PRO A 39 -14.29 -17.49 -0.02
CA PRO A 39 -15.60 -17.30 0.59
C PRO A 39 -16.68 -17.19 -0.52
N PRO A 40 -17.92 -17.63 -0.25
CA PRO A 40 -19.00 -17.49 -1.22
C PRO A 40 -19.28 -16.01 -1.52
N GLY A 41 -19.41 -15.69 -2.82
CA GLY A 41 -19.69 -14.34 -3.31
C GLY A 41 -18.43 -13.50 -3.51
N ASP A 42 -18.58 -12.43 -4.30
CA ASP A 42 -17.75 -11.24 -4.51
C ASP A 42 -16.33 -11.17 -3.91
N TYR A 43 -15.50 -12.19 -4.12
CA TYR A 43 -14.08 -12.18 -3.74
C TYR A 43 -13.18 -12.59 -4.91
N VAL A 44 -12.03 -11.93 -5.02
CA VAL A 44 -10.92 -12.32 -5.90
C VAL A 44 -9.74 -12.80 -5.06
N ARG A 45 -9.07 -13.87 -5.50
CA ARG A 45 -7.86 -14.34 -4.82
C ARG A 45 -6.68 -13.43 -5.16
N VAL A 46 -6.02 -12.91 -4.14
CA VAL A 46 -4.76 -12.17 -4.25
C VAL A 46 -3.66 -12.98 -3.56
N ILE A 47 -2.55 -13.20 -4.27
CA ILE A 47 -1.41 -14.00 -3.81
C ILE A 47 -0.19 -13.09 -3.72
N ALA A 48 0.30 -12.83 -2.51
CA ALA A 48 1.53 -12.10 -2.28
C ALA A 48 2.72 -13.07 -2.25
N LEU A 49 3.80 -12.75 -2.97
CA LEU A 49 5.04 -13.51 -2.99
C LEU A 49 6.18 -12.65 -2.48
N CYS A 50 6.77 -13.01 -1.34
CA CYS A 50 7.92 -12.32 -0.76
C CYS A 50 9.18 -13.16 -0.90
N GLY A 51 10.28 -12.57 -1.37
CA GLY A 51 11.57 -13.24 -1.38
C GLY A 51 12.11 -13.38 0.04
N SER A 52 12.65 -14.56 0.40
CA SER A 52 13.16 -14.84 1.76
C SER A 52 14.39 -14.01 2.17
N GLY A 53 14.94 -13.19 1.26
CA GLY A 53 16.16 -12.40 1.46
C GLY A 53 15.94 -10.97 1.94
N TYR A 54 14.70 -10.47 2.03
CA TYR A 54 14.45 -9.03 2.23
C TYR A 54 14.51 -8.54 3.69
N PHE A 55 14.69 -9.43 4.68
CA PHE A 55 14.70 -9.06 6.11
C PHE A 55 16.02 -9.31 6.83
N SER A 56 17.15 -9.51 6.13
CA SER A 56 18.44 -9.53 6.84
C SER A 56 18.75 -8.11 7.33
N ARG A 57 18.45 -7.86 8.60
CA ARG A 57 18.50 -6.57 9.29
C ARG A 57 19.91 -5.96 9.39
N ASP A 58 20.92 -6.64 8.87
CA ASP A 58 22.34 -6.27 8.97
C ASP A 58 23.10 -6.18 7.63
N GLU A 59 22.48 -6.42 6.48
CA GLU A 59 23.20 -6.29 5.21
C GLU A 59 22.36 -5.58 4.14
N SER A 60 22.75 -4.33 3.86
CA SER A 60 22.31 -3.58 2.69
C SER A 60 22.48 -4.46 1.43
N PRO A 61 21.40 -4.82 0.69
CA PRO A 61 21.50 -5.70 -0.46
C PRO A 61 22.19 -5.03 -1.67
N LEU A 62 22.41 -3.72 -1.61
CA LEU A 62 22.92 -2.91 -2.72
C LEU A 62 24.45 -2.87 -2.86
N LEU A 63 25.20 -3.55 -1.97
CA LEU A 63 26.66 -3.58 -2.02
C LEU A 63 27.20 -5.01 -1.88
N LYS A 64 26.72 -5.95 -2.70
CA LYS A 64 27.60 -7.06 -3.10
C LYS A 64 28.56 -6.54 -4.16
N THR A 65 29.73 -6.16 -3.67
CA THR A 65 30.96 -5.81 -4.38
C THR A 65 31.08 -6.58 -5.69
N ILE A 66 30.92 -5.88 -6.82
CA ILE A 66 31.62 -6.24 -8.05
C ILE A 66 33.08 -5.89 -7.76
N SER A 67 33.81 -6.85 -7.18
CA SER A 67 35.26 -6.76 -7.03
C SER A 67 35.87 -6.97 -8.41
N ALA A 68 35.96 -5.90 -9.18
CA ALA A 68 36.78 -5.85 -10.38
C ALA A 68 38.24 -5.65 -9.97
N ASP A 69 38.90 -6.73 -9.56
CA ASP A 69 40.35 -6.78 -9.50
C ASP A 69 40.84 -7.81 -10.52
N GLY A 70 41.17 -7.30 -11.71
CA GLY A 70 41.83 -8.05 -12.76
C GLY A 70 43.30 -8.26 -12.39
N SER A 71 43.59 -9.38 -11.72
CA SER A 71 44.95 -9.92 -11.62
C SER A 71 44.98 -11.32 -12.24
N TRP A 72 45.29 -11.36 -13.53
CA TRP A 72 45.57 -12.62 -14.24
C TRP A 72 46.93 -13.13 -13.81
N ASN A 73 46.97 -14.06 -12.86
CA ASN A 73 48.06 -15.03 -12.75
C ASN A 73 47.61 -16.30 -11.99
N SER A 74 47.42 -17.36 -12.77
CA SER A 74 47.85 -18.74 -12.53
C SER A 74 47.73 -19.35 -11.12
N GLY A 75 46.91 -20.41 -11.02
CA GLY A 75 47.31 -21.60 -10.25
C GLY A 75 46.35 -22.09 -9.16
N GLY A 76 45.27 -22.76 -9.58
CA GLY A 76 44.57 -23.80 -8.79
C GLY A 76 43.78 -23.35 -7.56
N ARG A 77 42.70 -24.11 -7.29
CA ARG A 77 42.06 -24.36 -5.97
C ARG A 77 40.53 -24.13 -5.98
N ARG A 78 39.83 -25.27 -5.88
CA ARG A 78 38.46 -25.49 -5.38
C ARG A 78 37.32 -24.68 -6.01
N GLN A 79 36.65 -25.30 -6.98
CA GLN A 79 35.23 -25.06 -7.21
C GLN A 79 34.44 -25.57 -6.00
N ASN A 80 34.13 -24.68 -5.06
CA ASN A 80 32.95 -24.86 -4.22
C ASN A 80 31.81 -24.14 -4.94
N SER A 81 31.19 -24.82 -5.91
CA SER A 81 29.89 -24.41 -6.44
C SER A 81 28.88 -24.58 -5.30
N THR A 82 28.74 -23.55 -4.48
CA THR A 82 27.59 -23.43 -3.60
C THR A 82 26.49 -22.94 -4.52
N GLU A 83 25.74 -23.87 -5.12
CA GLU A 83 24.48 -23.53 -5.76
C GLU A 83 23.69 -22.67 -4.78
N PRO A 84 23.15 -21.51 -5.20
CA PRO A 84 22.27 -20.76 -4.33
C PRO A 84 21.11 -21.69 -4.00
N LEU A 85 20.97 -22.07 -2.73
CA LEU A 85 19.79 -22.76 -2.22
C LEU A 85 18.59 -21.94 -2.70
N GLU A 86 17.86 -22.48 -3.68
CA GLU A 86 16.62 -21.91 -4.20
C GLU A 86 15.67 -21.79 -3.01
N THR A 87 15.69 -20.62 -2.41
CA THR A 87 14.89 -20.32 -1.24
C THR A 87 13.52 -19.99 -1.77
N LYS A 88 12.61 -20.95 -1.61
CA LYS A 88 11.22 -20.82 -2.04
C LYS A 88 10.64 -19.51 -1.47
N PRO A 89 10.04 -18.64 -2.30
CA PRO A 89 9.46 -17.41 -1.81
C PRO A 89 8.31 -17.69 -0.83
N ASP A 90 8.21 -16.87 0.20
CA ASP A 90 7.09 -16.90 1.14
C ASP A 90 5.83 -16.49 0.38
N ARG A 91 4.79 -17.32 0.49
CA ARG A 91 3.50 -17.12 -0.19
C ARG A 91 2.46 -16.75 0.86
N PHE A 92 1.60 -15.77 0.53
CA PHE A 92 0.45 -15.41 1.35
C PHE A 92 -0.79 -15.26 0.46
N ASP A 93 -1.87 -15.95 0.79
CA ASP A 93 -3.11 -15.92 0.02
C ASP A 93 -4.16 -15.07 0.76
N PHE A 94 -4.91 -14.27 0.01
CA PHE A 94 -5.98 -13.42 0.49
C PHE A 94 -7.20 -13.54 -0.42
N ALA A 95 -8.40 -13.47 0.16
CA ALA A 95 -9.63 -13.15 -0.54
C ALA A 95 -9.85 -11.64 -0.42
N LEU A 96 -9.78 -10.88 -1.51
CA LEU A 96 -10.10 -9.45 -1.57
C LEU A 96 -11.52 -9.26 -2.10
N HIS A 97 -12.35 -8.53 -1.38
CA HIS A 97 -13.73 -8.29 -1.78
C HIS A 97 -13.79 -7.44 -3.07
N LEU A 98 -14.74 -7.71 -3.97
CA LEU A 98 -14.85 -7.02 -5.26
C LEU A 98 -14.93 -5.50 -5.09
N ARG A 99 -15.72 -5.00 -4.15
CA ARG A 99 -15.75 -3.57 -3.78
C ARG A 99 -14.36 -2.93 -3.60
N GLY A 100 -13.42 -3.65 -2.98
CA GLY A 100 -12.04 -3.19 -2.83
C GLY A 100 -11.26 -3.34 -4.12
N ALA A 101 -11.41 -4.49 -4.78
CA ALA A 101 -10.76 -4.77 -6.06
C ALA A 101 -11.12 -3.72 -7.14
N ARG A 102 -12.35 -3.20 -7.15
CA ARG A 102 -12.80 -2.15 -8.07
C ARG A 102 -12.07 -0.81 -7.91
N HIS A 103 -11.42 -0.58 -6.77
CA HIS A 103 -10.54 0.59 -6.59
C HIS A 103 -9.13 0.38 -7.19
N CYS A 104 -8.80 -0.83 -7.61
CA CYS A 104 -7.56 -1.16 -8.30
C CYS A 104 -7.85 -1.24 -9.81
N ARG A 105 -7.42 -0.26 -10.60
CA ARG A 105 -7.79 -0.20 -12.04
C ARG A 105 -7.38 -1.46 -12.81
N LEU A 106 -6.27 -2.10 -12.43
CA LEU A 106 -5.85 -3.38 -13.02
C LEU A 106 -6.90 -4.48 -12.78
N LEU A 107 -7.42 -4.58 -11.55
CA LEU A 107 -8.42 -5.57 -11.18
C LEU A 107 -9.79 -5.21 -11.75
N ASP A 108 -10.15 -3.93 -11.74
CA ASP A 108 -11.40 -3.44 -12.31
C ASP A 108 -11.56 -3.87 -13.78
N THR A 109 -10.50 -3.77 -14.57
CA THR A 109 -10.48 -4.23 -15.97
C THR A 109 -10.69 -5.75 -16.09
N ILE A 110 -10.11 -6.54 -15.17
CA ILE A 110 -10.29 -8.00 -15.12
C ILE A 110 -11.75 -8.33 -14.76
N LEU A 111 -12.31 -7.60 -13.81
CA LEU A 111 -13.69 -7.80 -13.33
C LEU A 111 -14.72 -7.39 -14.38
N ASP A 112 -14.48 -6.32 -15.14
CA ASP A 112 -15.35 -5.95 -16.27
C ASP A 112 -15.38 -7.04 -17.35
N GLY A 113 -14.21 -7.63 -17.65
CA GLY A 113 -14.14 -8.76 -18.57
C GLY A 113 -14.89 -9.99 -18.07
N TYR A 114 -14.88 -10.22 -16.76
CA TYR A 114 -15.62 -11.29 -16.12
C TYR A 114 -17.14 -11.07 -16.16
N ASP A 115 -17.60 -9.87 -15.81
CA ASP A 115 -19.03 -9.52 -15.81
C ASP A 115 -19.65 -9.65 -17.21
N LEU A 116 -18.90 -9.28 -18.25
CA LEU A 116 -19.31 -9.43 -19.65
C LEU A 116 -19.47 -10.91 -20.06
N GLN A 117 -18.55 -11.77 -19.62
CA GLN A 117 -18.63 -13.21 -19.90
C GLN A 117 -19.81 -13.85 -19.18
N MET A 118 -20.04 -13.49 -17.92
CA MET A 118 -21.16 -13.98 -17.12
C MET A 118 -22.51 -13.58 -17.71
N SER A 119 -22.63 -12.31 -18.13
CA SER A 119 -23.85 -11.80 -18.77
C SER A 119 -24.16 -12.50 -20.10
N ALA A 120 -23.15 -12.93 -20.85
CA ALA A 120 -23.33 -13.66 -22.11
C ALA A 120 -23.79 -15.12 -21.90
N VAL A 121 -23.34 -15.77 -20.82
CA VAL A 121 -23.76 -17.14 -20.48
C VAL A 121 -25.23 -17.17 -20.06
N ASP A 122 -25.67 -16.19 -19.27
CA ASP A 122 -27.07 -16.11 -18.83
C ASP A 122 -28.03 -15.84 -20.00
N TYR A 123 -27.60 -15.10 -21.03
CA TYR A 123 -28.40 -14.86 -22.23
C TYR A 123 -28.57 -16.13 -23.08
N ASN A 124 -27.49 -16.91 -23.26
CA ASN A 124 -27.53 -18.17 -24.00
C ASN A 124 -28.34 -19.25 -23.25
N ALA A 125 -28.22 -19.30 -21.92
CA ALA A 125 -29.04 -20.17 -21.09
C ALA A 125 -30.53 -19.78 -21.16
N ALA A 126 -30.88 -18.51 -21.35
CA ALA A 126 -32.27 -18.08 -21.52
C ALA A 126 -32.85 -18.47 -22.90
N THR A 127 -32.01 -18.59 -23.94
CA THR A 127 -32.46 -18.99 -25.30
C THR A 127 -32.58 -20.50 -25.50
N ASP A 128 -31.93 -21.33 -24.68
CA ASP A 128 -31.99 -22.80 -24.78
C ASP A 128 -33.03 -23.45 -23.84
N VAL A 129 -33.83 -22.66 -23.11
CA VAL A 129 -34.84 -23.16 -22.15
C VAL A 129 -36.11 -23.69 -22.81
N GLU A 130 -36.26 -23.66 -24.14
CA GLU A 130 -37.40 -24.30 -24.80
C GLU A 130 -37.26 -25.80 -25.09
N GLU A 131 -36.09 -26.45 -24.98
CA GLU A 131 -36.00 -27.86 -25.43
C GLU A 131 -35.46 -28.94 -24.50
N ASN A 132 -34.77 -28.69 -23.38
CA ASN A 132 -34.25 -29.83 -22.57
C ASN A 132 -34.22 -29.60 -21.05
N ARG A 133 -35.37 -29.83 -20.39
CA ARG A 133 -35.44 -30.07 -18.93
C ARG A 133 -35.41 -31.57 -18.62
N ALA A 134 -34.22 -32.17 -18.56
CA ALA A 134 -33.98 -33.43 -17.84
C ALA A 134 -32.48 -33.72 -17.75
N ASN A 135 -31.79 -33.10 -16.78
CA ASN A 135 -30.66 -33.66 -16.03
C ASN A 135 -30.00 -32.53 -15.23
N GLY A 136 -30.60 -32.19 -14.10
CA GLY A 136 -29.99 -31.34 -13.09
C GLY A 136 -29.00 -32.17 -12.28
N GLY A 137 -27.72 -31.83 -12.38
CA GLY A 137 -26.70 -32.50 -11.59
C GLY A 137 -25.27 -32.20 -12.01
N GLU A 138 -24.96 -30.92 -12.28
CA GLU A 138 -23.63 -30.32 -12.21
C GLU A 138 -23.74 -28.91 -12.81
N LYS A 139 -23.85 -27.88 -11.96
CA LYS A 139 -23.51 -26.52 -12.38
C LYS A 139 -22.03 -26.56 -12.74
N ALA A 140 -21.73 -26.74 -14.02
CA ALA A 140 -20.40 -26.57 -14.57
C ALA A 140 -19.82 -25.28 -14.00
N ALA A 141 -18.62 -25.37 -13.43
CA ALA A 141 -17.92 -24.30 -12.72
C ALA A 141 -18.10 -22.96 -13.44
N LEU A 142 -19.01 -22.15 -12.92
CA LEU A 142 -19.15 -20.73 -13.24
C LEU A 142 -17.74 -20.15 -13.00
N GLY A 143 -17.11 -19.64 -14.05
CA GLY A 143 -15.66 -19.42 -14.10
C GLY A 143 -15.14 -18.77 -12.82
N ASP A 144 -14.17 -19.41 -12.16
CA ASP A 144 -13.51 -18.79 -11.03
C ASP A 144 -12.68 -17.60 -11.54
N LEU A 145 -12.82 -16.43 -10.90
CA LEU A 145 -11.99 -15.27 -11.21
C LEU A 145 -10.50 -15.64 -11.12
N PRO A 146 -9.66 -15.24 -12.10
CA PRO A 146 -8.26 -15.57 -12.07
C PRO A 146 -7.59 -14.96 -10.84
N SER A 147 -6.69 -15.72 -10.22
CA SER A 147 -5.93 -15.23 -9.07
C SER A 147 -4.92 -14.17 -9.50
N VAL A 148 -4.77 -13.13 -8.70
CA VAL A 148 -3.84 -12.03 -8.94
C VAL A 148 -2.59 -12.25 -8.12
N VAL A 149 -1.42 -12.28 -8.76
CA VAL A 149 -0.14 -12.44 -8.08
C VAL A 149 0.54 -11.09 -7.93
N LEU A 150 0.91 -10.75 -6.69
CA LEU A 150 1.69 -9.57 -6.33
C LEU A 150 3.14 -10.01 -6.07
N PRO A 151 4.04 -9.85 -7.05
CA PRO A 151 5.45 -10.16 -6.84
C PRO A 151 6.07 -9.17 -5.86
N GLN A 152 6.95 -9.66 -5.00
CA GLN A 152 7.69 -8.86 -4.01
C GLN A 152 6.79 -8.12 -3.00
N ALA A 153 5.59 -8.66 -2.76
CA ALA A 153 4.68 -8.15 -1.74
C ALA A 153 4.75 -9.03 -0.48
N THR A 154 4.85 -8.38 0.67
CA THR A 154 4.77 -8.97 1.99
C THR A 154 3.32 -9.10 2.43
N SER A 155 3.07 -9.99 3.40
CA SER A 155 1.75 -10.07 4.05
C SER A 155 1.32 -8.72 4.64
N GLN A 156 2.27 -7.96 5.19
CA GLN A 156 2.01 -6.69 5.84
C GLN A 156 1.64 -5.59 4.83
N GLY A 157 2.38 -5.48 3.72
CA GLY A 157 2.06 -4.54 2.64
C GLY A 157 0.67 -4.77 2.07
N CYS A 158 0.29 -6.03 1.80
CA CYS A 158 -1.06 -6.36 1.37
C CYS A 158 -2.14 -5.96 2.39
N LYS A 159 -1.93 -6.25 3.68
CA LYS A 159 -2.89 -5.86 4.73
C LYS A 159 -3.07 -4.34 4.81
N MET A 160 -1.99 -3.58 4.68
CA MET A 160 -2.07 -2.11 4.71
C MET A 160 -2.73 -1.55 3.45
N LEU A 161 -2.47 -2.13 2.28
CA LEU A 161 -3.22 -1.83 1.06
C LEU A 161 -4.71 -2.07 1.28
N PHE A 162 -5.11 -3.25 1.74
CA PHE A 162 -6.52 -3.59 1.93
C PHE A 162 -7.20 -2.70 2.97
N ARG A 163 -6.47 -2.31 4.01
CA ARG A 163 -6.94 -1.31 4.99
C ARG A 163 -7.16 0.04 4.33
N TYR A 164 -6.26 0.51 3.47
CA TYR A 164 -6.47 1.74 2.71
C TYR A 164 -7.71 1.63 1.81
N LEU A 165 -7.85 0.52 1.07
CA LEU A 165 -9.03 0.27 0.23
C LEU A 165 -10.32 0.32 1.03
N ASP A 166 -10.33 -0.24 2.25
CA ASP A 166 -11.47 -0.18 3.15
C ASP A 166 -11.77 1.25 3.61
N MET A 167 -10.76 2.03 3.96
CA MET A 167 -10.92 3.42 4.37
C MET A 167 -11.53 4.27 3.25
N ILE A 168 -11.12 4.08 2.00
CA ILE A 168 -11.63 4.87 0.86
C ILE A 168 -13.05 4.47 0.42
N THR A 169 -13.61 3.39 0.96
CA THR A 169 -15.04 3.08 0.76
C THR A 169 -15.95 4.06 1.49
N THR A 170 -15.45 4.69 2.57
CA THR A 170 -16.21 5.63 3.41
C THR A 170 -15.61 7.02 3.46
N ARG A 171 -14.43 7.22 2.85
CA ARG A 171 -13.68 8.47 2.87
C ARG A 171 -13.23 8.82 1.46
N VAL A 172 -13.21 10.11 1.15
CA VAL A 172 -12.75 10.60 -0.16
C VAL A 172 -11.26 10.93 -0.07
N PRO A 173 -10.38 10.30 -0.87
CA PRO A 173 -8.96 10.64 -0.95
C PRO A 173 -8.73 12.06 -1.46
N THR A 174 -7.65 12.69 -1.01
CA THR A 174 -7.27 14.00 -1.54
C THR A 174 -6.61 13.86 -2.91
N THR A 175 -6.99 14.73 -3.84
CA THR A 175 -6.28 14.83 -5.12
C THR A 175 -5.07 15.73 -4.96
N ILE A 176 -3.87 15.16 -5.04
CA ILE A 176 -2.61 15.88 -4.84
C ILE A 176 -2.10 16.36 -6.21
N SER A 177 -2.05 17.69 -6.41
CA SER A 177 -1.47 18.26 -7.62
C SER A 177 0.06 18.09 -7.66
N LYS A 178 0.62 17.82 -8.84
CA LYS A 178 2.07 17.81 -9.10
C LYS A 178 2.49 19.13 -9.76
N PRO A 179 3.62 19.77 -9.38
CA PRO A 179 4.45 19.48 -8.20
C PRO A 179 3.72 19.85 -6.89
N LEU A 180 4.25 19.42 -5.74
CA LEU A 180 3.74 19.83 -4.43
C LEU A 180 3.80 21.36 -4.31
N ARG A 181 2.66 21.99 -4.03
CA ARG A 181 2.52 23.45 -3.99
C ARG A 181 2.59 24.04 -2.57
N ALA A 182 2.56 23.18 -1.56
CA ALA A 182 2.57 23.51 -0.14
C ALA A 182 3.13 22.32 0.66
N PRO A 183 3.42 22.49 1.97
CA PRO A 183 3.71 21.39 2.87
C PRO A 183 2.62 20.32 2.83
N LEU A 184 3.00 19.05 2.94
CA LEU A 184 2.08 17.95 2.70
C LEU A 184 0.91 17.92 3.68
N ASP A 185 1.14 18.28 4.94
CA ASP A 185 0.13 18.37 6.00
C ASP A 185 -0.98 19.38 5.70
N GLU A 186 -0.73 20.36 4.83
CA GLU A 186 -1.73 21.30 4.31
C GLU A 186 -2.47 20.76 3.08
N LEU A 187 -1.89 19.78 2.39
CA LEU A 187 -2.38 19.25 1.12
C LEU A 187 -3.23 17.99 1.24
N ILE A 188 -3.22 17.30 2.39
CA ILE A 188 -3.91 16.02 2.57
C ILE A 188 -4.85 16.05 3.77
N GLN A 189 -5.80 15.12 3.84
CA GLN A 189 -6.67 15.00 4.99
C GLN A 189 -5.91 14.45 6.21
N PRO A 190 -6.32 14.80 7.45
CA PRO A 190 -5.69 14.29 8.66
C PRO A 190 -5.67 12.75 8.74
N TRP A 191 -6.67 12.08 8.17
CA TRP A 191 -6.70 10.62 8.14
C TRP A 191 -5.65 10.01 7.22
N GLU A 192 -5.32 10.68 6.12
CA GLU A 192 -4.28 10.25 5.17
C GLU A 192 -2.91 10.39 5.83
N MET A 193 -2.67 11.51 6.52
CA MET A 193 -1.45 11.70 7.31
C MET A 193 -1.34 10.64 8.42
N ASN A 194 -2.41 10.37 9.17
CA ASN A 194 -2.39 9.34 10.20
C ASN A 194 -2.13 7.94 9.65
N PHE A 195 -2.72 7.62 8.49
CA PHE A 195 -2.45 6.36 7.79
C PHE A 195 -0.96 6.24 7.44
N LEU A 196 -0.37 7.28 6.86
CA LEU A 196 1.06 7.30 6.53
C LEU A 196 1.95 7.14 7.76
N LEU A 197 1.67 7.86 8.85
CA LEU A 197 2.55 7.90 10.02
C LEU A 197 2.40 6.69 10.96
N HIS A 198 1.23 6.05 10.99
CA HIS A 198 0.94 4.97 11.95
C HIS A 198 0.72 3.61 11.32
N ASP A 199 0.27 3.54 10.06
CA ASP A 199 -0.03 2.28 9.38
C ASP A 199 1.04 1.91 8.34
N CYS A 200 1.69 2.90 7.72
CA CYS A 200 2.71 2.67 6.68
C CYS A 200 4.16 2.66 7.20
N MET A 201 4.38 2.86 8.49
CA MET A 201 5.70 2.84 9.12
C MET A 201 5.92 1.54 9.90
N ASP A 202 7.17 1.18 10.17
CA ASP A 202 7.46 0.08 11.10
C ASP A 202 6.99 0.43 12.53
N GLU A 203 6.81 -0.60 13.36
CA GLU A 203 6.26 -0.43 14.71
C GLU A 203 7.13 0.48 15.59
N THR A 204 8.46 0.41 15.43
CA THR A 204 9.41 1.22 16.20
C THR A 204 9.25 2.70 15.86
N THR A 205 9.24 3.01 14.56
CA THR A 205 9.07 4.39 14.07
C THR A 205 7.69 4.93 14.42
N SER A 206 6.62 4.16 14.19
CA SER A 206 5.24 4.55 14.52
C SER A 206 5.09 4.90 16.00
N ARG A 207 5.71 4.10 16.89
CA ARG A 207 5.70 4.33 18.33
C ARG A 207 6.50 5.56 18.72
N ALA A 208 7.67 5.79 18.11
CA ALA A 208 8.47 6.99 18.35
C ALA A 208 7.71 8.26 17.95
N ILE A 209 7.04 8.26 16.79
CA ILE A 209 6.18 9.36 16.34
C ILE A 209 5.06 9.62 17.37
N ALA A 210 4.34 8.57 17.78
CA ALA A 210 3.25 8.69 18.74
C ALA A 210 3.71 9.25 20.10
N GLN A 211 4.88 8.85 20.59
CA GLN A 211 5.45 9.37 21.83
C GLN A 211 5.81 10.85 21.75
N GLN A 212 6.38 11.30 20.63
CA GLN A 212 6.72 12.70 20.44
C GLN A 212 5.48 13.59 20.30
N LEU A 213 4.46 13.11 19.59
CA LEU A 213 3.18 13.82 19.46
C LEU A 213 2.38 13.86 20.78
N GLY A 214 2.39 12.75 21.54
CA GLY A 214 1.70 12.63 22.82
C GLY A 214 2.38 13.37 23.98
N GLY A 215 3.71 13.40 24.01
CA GLY A 215 4.50 14.07 25.06
C GLY A 215 4.33 15.59 25.08
N ALA A 216 3.90 16.19 23.98
CA ALA A 216 3.66 17.62 23.88
C ALA A 216 2.39 18.08 24.64
N ASN A 217 1.52 17.17 25.11
CA ASN A 217 0.27 17.53 25.80
C ASN A 217 0.40 17.67 27.34
N GLY A 218 1.58 17.40 27.91
CA GLY A 218 1.82 17.43 29.36
C GLY A 218 2.13 18.82 29.96
N VAL A 219 2.42 19.84 29.14
CA VAL A 219 2.70 21.19 29.62
C VAL A 219 1.69 22.14 29.01
N ARG A 220 0.71 22.56 29.83
CA ARG A 220 -0.26 23.62 29.54
C ARG A 220 0.48 24.91 29.14
N ALA A 221 0.63 25.14 27.84
CA ALA A 221 0.85 26.48 27.30
C ALA A 221 -0.23 26.73 26.25
N LYS A 222 -1.17 27.59 26.63
CA LYS A 222 -2.22 28.16 25.78
C LYS A 222 -1.52 29.09 24.78
N GLY A 223 -1.07 28.55 23.66
CA GLY A 223 -0.43 29.28 22.58
C GLY A 223 -0.43 28.41 21.35
N ASN A 224 -0.83 28.96 20.21
CA ASN A 224 -0.88 28.28 18.91
C ASN A 224 0.41 27.47 18.69
N LYS A 225 0.37 26.16 18.91
CA LYS A 225 1.45 25.27 18.48
C LYS A 225 1.53 25.39 16.97
N ALA A 226 2.66 25.85 16.48
CA ALA A 226 2.88 26.00 15.06
C ALA A 226 2.84 24.62 14.40
N ALA A 227 2.17 24.50 13.25
CA ALA A 227 2.16 23.26 12.46
C ALA A 227 3.58 22.70 12.24
N GLY A 228 4.58 23.59 12.15
CA GLY A 228 6.00 23.24 12.05
C GLY A 228 6.54 22.34 13.17
N ASP A 229 6.07 22.45 14.40
CA ASP A 229 6.56 21.61 15.51
C ASP A 229 6.15 20.14 15.34
N THR A 230 4.97 19.92 14.75
CA THR A 230 4.42 18.58 14.49
C THR A 230 5.17 17.90 13.34
N VAL A 231 5.46 18.68 12.28
CA VAL A 231 6.23 18.24 11.11
C VAL A 231 7.63 17.81 11.50
N MET A 232 8.32 18.63 12.31
CA MET A 232 9.67 18.33 12.78
C MET A 232 9.72 17.07 13.65
N ALA A 233 8.68 16.82 14.46
CA ALA A 233 8.62 15.64 15.32
C ALA A 233 8.63 14.35 14.48
N TYR A 234 7.64 14.12 13.64
CA TYR A 234 7.59 12.86 12.88
C TYR A 234 8.76 12.72 11.90
N TYR A 235 9.23 13.82 11.30
CA TYR A 235 10.37 13.81 10.39
C TYR A 235 11.63 13.27 11.08
N SER A 236 11.94 13.77 12.28
CA SER A 236 13.10 13.32 13.06
C SER A 236 13.04 11.83 13.39
N ALA A 237 11.86 11.33 13.76
CA ALA A 237 11.65 9.92 14.08
C ALA A 237 11.86 9.01 12.85
N ILE A 238 11.42 9.46 11.67
CA ILE A 238 11.59 8.72 10.41
C ILE A 238 13.06 8.67 10.00
N VAL A 239 13.75 9.82 9.98
CA VAL A 239 15.18 9.91 9.57
C VAL A 239 16.08 9.10 10.50
N ASN A 240 15.81 9.10 11.80
CA ASN A 240 16.61 8.36 12.77
C ASN A 240 16.52 6.83 12.61
N ASN A 241 15.44 6.33 12.01
CA ASN A 241 15.22 4.90 11.76
C ASN A 241 15.33 4.54 10.26
N ALA A 242 15.70 5.50 9.42
CA ALA A 242 15.88 5.27 7.98
C ALA A 242 17.12 4.41 7.69
N PRO A 243 17.11 3.60 6.60
CA PRO A 243 16.03 3.48 5.61
C PRO A 243 14.89 2.53 6.04
N GLY A 244 15.08 1.76 7.12
CA GLY A 244 14.13 0.72 7.55
C GLY A 244 12.73 1.25 7.86
N SER A 245 12.64 2.49 8.34
CA SER A 245 11.36 3.17 8.58
C SER A 245 10.49 3.30 7.34
N LEU A 246 11.09 3.37 6.14
CA LEU A 246 10.41 3.58 4.87
C LEU A 246 10.10 2.29 4.12
N SER A 247 10.53 1.11 4.59
CA SER A 247 10.40 -0.15 3.85
C SER A 247 8.96 -0.47 3.48
N LEU A 248 8.04 -0.38 4.44
CA LEU A 248 6.62 -0.67 4.21
C LEU A 248 5.95 0.40 3.32
N LEU A 249 6.33 1.67 3.49
CA LEU A 249 5.84 2.76 2.65
C LEU A 249 6.26 2.59 1.19
N LEU A 250 7.52 2.23 0.94
CA LEU A 250 8.05 1.96 -0.39
C LEU A 250 7.38 0.73 -1.01
N GLU A 251 7.17 -0.33 -0.22
CA GLU A 251 6.41 -1.50 -0.65
C GLU A 251 4.99 -1.11 -1.09
N LEU A 252 4.29 -0.29 -0.30
CA LEU A 252 2.96 0.21 -0.64
C LEU A 252 2.96 1.08 -1.90
N ALA A 253 3.99 1.90 -2.10
CA ALA A 253 4.15 2.68 -3.33
C ALA A 253 4.27 1.75 -4.56
N MET A 254 5.06 0.68 -4.46
CA MET A 254 5.21 -0.30 -5.55
C MET A 254 3.93 -1.10 -5.80
N ILE A 255 3.28 -1.61 -4.75
CA ILE A 255 2.04 -2.39 -4.88
C ILE A 255 0.92 -1.51 -5.45
N SER A 256 0.80 -0.26 -4.99
CA SER A 256 -0.21 0.68 -5.50
C SER A 256 0.04 1.11 -6.94
N ASP A 257 1.30 1.23 -7.38
CA ASP A 257 1.65 1.43 -8.78
C ASP A 257 1.26 0.23 -9.65
N PHE A 258 1.60 -1.00 -9.20
CA PHE A 258 1.27 -2.24 -9.90
C PHE A 258 -0.24 -2.45 -10.06
N LEU A 259 -1.01 -2.29 -8.97
CA LEU A 259 -2.47 -2.43 -8.97
C LEU A 259 -3.20 -1.19 -9.52
N ILE A 260 -2.47 -0.11 -9.75
CA ILE A 260 -2.98 1.18 -10.22
C ILE A 260 -4.06 1.72 -9.25
N VAL A 261 -3.70 1.79 -7.97
CA VAL A 261 -4.47 2.48 -6.92
C VAL A 261 -3.98 3.92 -6.85
N GLU A 262 -4.43 4.74 -7.81
CA GLU A 262 -3.89 6.07 -8.05
C GLU A 262 -3.84 6.97 -6.81
N PRO A 263 -4.88 7.04 -5.95
CA PRO A 263 -4.81 7.90 -4.76
C PRO A 263 -3.73 7.47 -3.76
N LEU A 264 -3.56 6.16 -3.54
CA LEU A 264 -2.53 5.64 -2.64
C LEU A 264 -1.14 5.91 -3.20
N ARG A 265 -0.95 5.63 -4.50
CA ARG A 265 0.31 5.90 -5.20
C ARG A 265 0.71 7.37 -5.09
N GLN A 266 -0.22 8.27 -5.38
CA GLN A 266 0.01 9.72 -5.27
C GLN A 266 0.36 10.12 -3.83
N LEU A 267 -0.38 9.60 -2.85
CA LEU A 267 -0.15 9.86 -1.43
C LEU A 267 1.23 9.40 -0.97
N THR A 268 1.63 8.16 -1.30
CA THR A 268 2.96 7.63 -0.93
C THR A 268 4.08 8.40 -1.61
N CYS A 269 3.95 8.74 -2.89
CA CYS A 269 4.95 9.53 -3.61
C CYS A 269 5.05 10.96 -3.07
N ALA A 270 3.93 11.60 -2.76
CA ALA A 270 3.89 12.92 -2.17
C ALA A 270 4.55 12.94 -0.79
N PHE A 271 4.32 11.91 0.03
CA PHE A 271 4.99 11.75 1.31
C PHE A 271 6.51 11.61 1.17
N LEU A 272 6.97 10.71 0.30
CA LEU A 272 8.40 10.53 0.03
C LEU A 272 9.05 11.82 -0.49
N ALA A 273 8.39 12.53 -1.41
CA ALA A 273 8.87 13.82 -1.91
C ALA A 273 8.93 14.87 -0.80
N SER A 274 7.94 14.90 0.11
CA SER A 274 7.95 15.82 1.25
C SER A 274 9.09 15.54 2.23
N LEU A 275 9.45 14.27 2.45
CA LEU A 275 10.62 13.91 3.27
C LEU A 275 11.91 14.36 2.59
N ALA A 276 12.05 14.14 1.28
CA ALA A 276 13.22 14.58 0.54
C ALA A 276 13.39 16.10 0.55
N LEU A 277 12.30 16.86 0.40
CA LEU A 277 12.30 18.32 0.52
C LEU A 277 12.55 18.82 1.95
N GLY A 278 12.20 18.02 2.95
CA GLY A 278 12.46 18.29 4.36
C GLY A 278 13.90 18.01 4.80
N ALA A 279 14.72 17.36 3.95
CA ALA A 279 16.11 17.08 4.26
C ALA A 279 16.94 18.35 4.36
N SER A 280 17.49 18.57 5.55
CA SER A 280 18.31 19.75 5.86
C SER A 280 19.75 19.60 5.37
N SER A 281 20.16 18.38 5.02
CA SER A 281 21.49 18.06 4.53
C SER A 281 21.47 16.87 3.56
N GLU A 282 22.50 16.79 2.72
CA GLU A 282 22.72 15.64 1.83
C GLU A 282 22.86 14.33 2.63
N ALA A 283 23.49 14.38 3.81
CA ALA A 283 23.64 13.21 4.67
C ALA A 283 22.29 12.64 5.16
N GLU A 284 21.30 13.49 5.45
CA GLU A 284 19.95 13.05 5.78
C GLU A 284 19.26 12.44 4.57
N LEU A 285 19.40 13.07 3.39
CA LEU A 285 18.81 12.57 2.15
C LEU A 285 19.38 11.19 1.78
N LEU A 286 20.70 11.02 1.85
CA LEU A 286 21.37 9.74 1.61
C LEU A 286 20.88 8.68 2.60
N ARG A 287 20.73 9.01 3.88
CA ARG A 287 20.20 8.10 4.89
C ARG A 287 18.75 7.67 4.58
N LEU A 288 17.89 8.61 4.19
CA LEU A 288 16.52 8.32 3.75
C LEU A 288 16.51 7.37 2.54
N CYS A 289 17.42 7.56 1.60
CA CYS A 289 17.59 6.70 0.43
C CYS A 289 18.27 5.36 0.72
N GLY A 290 18.73 5.11 1.96
CA GLY A 290 19.49 3.91 2.31
C GLY A 290 20.89 3.86 1.68
N VAL A 291 21.41 5.02 1.29
CA VAL A 291 22.73 5.19 0.69
C VAL A 291 23.69 5.64 1.78
N SER A 292 24.81 4.93 1.94
CA SER A 292 25.77 5.18 3.02
C SER A 292 26.76 6.32 2.72
N ARG A 293 26.99 6.64 1.44
CA ARG A 293 27.87 7.73 1.00
C ARG A 293 27.47 8.24 -0.39
N PRO A 294 27.83 9.48 -0.76
CA PRO A 294 27.78 9.91 -2.15
C PRO A 294 28.53 8.91 -3.05
N MET A 295 27.99 8.71 -4.26
CA MET A 295 28.72 7.97 -5.29
C MET A 295 29.93 8.78 -5.72
N LYS A 296 31.04 8.10 -5.99
CA LYS A 296 32.23 8.75 -6.55
C LYS A 296 32.04 9.01 -8.03
N GLU A 297 32.83 9.92 -8.58
CA GLU A 297 32.76 10.26 -10.01
C GLU A 297 32.97 9.02 -10.90
N GLU A 298 33.90 8.14 -10.52
CA GLU A 298 34.16 6.91 -11.27
C GLU A 298 32.99 5.92 -11.24
N GLU A 299 32.14 5.99 -10.21
CA GLU A 299 30.93 5.18 -10.07
C GLU A 299 29.75 5.76 -10.87
N LEU A 300 29.78 7.06 -11.17
CA LEU A 300 28.76 7.78 -11.92
C LEU A 300 29.00 7.76 -13.43
N GLU A 301 30.23 7.50 -13.89
CA GLU A 301 30.60 7.37 -15.32
C GLU A 301 29.63 6.52 -16.17
N PRO A 302 29.19 5.31 -15.74
CA PRO A 302 28.22 4.53 -16.52
C PRO A 302 26.84 5.20 -16.61
N LEU A 303 26.49 6.02 -15.61
CA LEU A 303 25.27 6.79 -15.56
C LEU A 303 25.36 7.99 -16.50
N TYR A 304 26.47 8.71 -16.50
CA TYR A 304 26.72 9.82 -17.43
C TYR A 304 26.77 9.36 -18.88
N ALA A 305 27.35 8.19 -19.15
CA ALA A 305 27.33 7.59 -20.49
C ALA A 305 25.90 7.33 -20.99
N GLN A 306 24.98 6.92 -20.10
CA GLN A 306 23.57 6.70 -20.43
C GLN A 306 22.75 8.00 -20.45
N PHE A 307 23.10 8.95 -19.59
CA PHE A 307 22.40 10.21 -19.39
C PHE A 307 23.40 11.38 -19.37
N PRO A 308 23.91 11.80 -20.54
CA PRO A 308 24.97 12.81 -20.62
C PRO A 308 24.61 14.15 -19.99
N PHE A 309 23.31 14.50 -19.93
CA PHE A 309 22.83 15.74 -19.31
C PHE A 309 23.01 15.78 -17.77
N LEU A 310 23.31 14.66 -17.12
CA LEU A 310 23.63 14.62 -15.69
C LEU A 310 25.08 14.97 -15.39
N HIS A 311 25.95 14.90 -16.40
CA HIS A 311 27.33 15.35 -16.28
C HIS A 311 27.31 16.88 -16.31
N LEU A 312 27.35 17.50 -15.12
CA LEU A 312 27.47 18.94 -15.01
C LEU A 312 28.88 19.32 -15.45
N ASP A 313 29.01 19.89 -16.66
CA ASP A 313 30.29 20.42 -17.10
C ASP A 313 30.70 21.54 -16.13
N PRO A 314 31.93 21.52 -15.57
CA PRO A 314 32.41 22.55 -14.64
C PRO A 314 32.50 23.96 -15.29
N THR A 315 32.23 24.07 -16.59
CA THR A 315 32.15 25.33 -17.34
C THR A 315 30.76 25.97 -17.38
N ASP A 316 29.71 25.28 -16.90
CA ASP A 316 28.33 25.81 -16.92
C ASP A 316 27.97 26.64 -15.66
N GLY A 317 28.96 26.95 -14.82
CA GLY A 317 28.85 27.93 -13.73
C GLY A 317 29.30 29.33 -14.17
N LEU A 318 28.35 30.14 -14.63
CA LEU A 318 28.44 31.61 -14.72
C LEU A 318 27.95 32.25 -13.42
#